data_AF-A0A8T0C7S7-F1
#
_entry.id   AF-A0A8T0C7S7-F1
#
_cell.length_a   1.000
_cell.length_b   1.000
_cell.length_c   1.000
_cell.angle_alpha   90.00
_cell.angle_beta   90.00
_cell.angle_gamma   90.00
#
_symmetry.space_group_name_H-M   'P 1'
#
loop_
_entity.id
_entity.type
_entity.pdbx_description
1 polymer ?
#
loop_
_entity_poly.entity_id
_entity_poly.type
_entity_poly.pdbx_seq_one_letter_code
_entity_poly.pdbx_strand_id
1 'polypeptide(L)'
;MKTCLKYVLILLCLISSGHSLASDKAGVLHALNDYLQGTRESDPARIKNAFHPQAQLLLSHDTKPFWTVTAGQYANWFNRQSEKQRRGKVLSLTIDGDIAMARLKITIASPYKAYVDHVLLKQIAGKWQIVSKTATDQSTQYKNKKILFIASSASFHGDTDLPAGTSFSELVYAYDTFIKAGYMVDFMSTQGGALSLAYVNTSVPIHKQYLYDPEFMYAIGHSLAPEQVDASQYHAVHYVGGSNAMYEVAEHPQIQAIAMAVYEQNNGIISAVCHGTAGIVNLKLKSGVYLVANKRVSGYPESFERQGAPYLKAFPFFIGERVKARGGEFLYGERNKPFVEIDGRLITGQNYLSSVAVAKAMIEVLDKQ
;
A
#
# COMPACT_ATOMS: atom_id res chain seq x y z
N MET A 1 -45.23 20.08 51.48
CA MET A 1 -46.26 19.27 50.78
C MET A 1 -45.70 18.78 49.45
N LYS A 2 -45.65 17.45 49.28
CA LYS A 2 -45.59 16.65 48.04
C LYS A 2 -44.33 16.79 47.15
N THR A 3 -43.30 15.97 47.36
CA THR A 3 -43.07 14.67 46.67
C THR A 3 -43.10 14.72 45.14
N CYS A 4 -41.94 14.65 44.50
CA CYS A 4 -41.80 13.85 43.27
C CYS A 4 -40.37 13.28 43.21
N LEU A 5 -40.31 11.96 43.41
CA LEU A 5 -39.12 11.13 43.33
C LEU A 5 -39.26 10.27 42.07
N LYS A 6 -38.12 10.06 41.39
CA LYS A 6 -37.72 8.85 40.63
C LYS A 6 -37.47 9.04 39.13
N TYR A 7 -36.30 8.51 38.76
CA TYR A 7 -35.79 8.11 37.44
C TYR A 7 -35.11 9.20 36.60
N VAL A 8 -33.83 9.43 36.90
CA VAL A 8 -32.84 9.65 35.85
C VAL A 8 -31.93 8.41 35.83
N LEU A 9 -32.02 7.71 34.70
CA LEU A 9 -31.29 6.49 34.37
C LEU A 9 -29.78 6.71 34.50
N ILE A 10 -29.10 5.79 35.18
CA ILE A 10 -27.65 5.64 35.10
C ILE A 10 -27.33 5.23 33.66
N LEU A 11 -26.76 6.14 32.87
CA LEU A 11 -26.09 5.83 31.62
C LEU A 11 -24.60 6.17 31.77
N LEU A 12 -23.90 5.36 32.56
CA LEU A 12 -22.45 5.40 32.67
C LEU A 12 -21.93 3.97 32.54
N CYS A 13 -21.49 3.60 31.33
CA CYS A 13 -20.40 2.66 31.02
C CYS A 13 -20.60 2.11 29.60
N LEU A 14 -20.08 2.80 28.59
CA LEU A 14 -19.81 2.23 27.26
C LEU A 14 -18.69 3.00 26.52
N ILE A 15 -17.69 3.53 27.24
CA ILE A 15 -16.53 4.22 26.63
C ILE A 15 -15.21 3.44 26.84
N SER A 16 -15.20 2.37 27.65
CA SER A 16 -13.94 1.67 28.00
C SER A 16 -13.40 0.72 26.93
N SER A 17 -14.22 0.17 26.04
CA SER A 17 -13.79 -0.86 25.08
C SER A 17 -13.04 -0.31 23.85
N GLY A 18 -13.32 0.93 23.44
CA GLY A 18 -12.60 1.57 22.31
C GLY A 18 -11.17 1.99 22.67
N HIS A 19 -10.96 2.42 23.92
CA HIS A 19 -9.63 2.82 24.42
C HIS A 19 -8.72 1.61 24.64
N SER A 20 -9.25 0.46 25.09
CA SER A 20 -8.44 -0.76 25.24
C SER A 20 -7.97 -1.30 23.90
N LEU A 21 -8.84 -1.42 22.90
CA LEU A 21 -8.48 -2.01 21.60
C LEU A 21 -7.44 -1.16 20.83
N ALA A 22 -7.56 0.18 20.88
CA ALA A 22 -6.58 1.07 20.26
C ALA A 22 -5.21 0.98 20.97
N SER A 23 -5.23 0.93 22.31
CA SER A 23 -4.04 0.72 23.14
C SER A 23 -3.38 -0.64 22.88
N ASP A 24 -4.18 -1.69 22.76
CA ASP A 24 -3.72 -3.05 22.48
C ASP A 24 -3.10 -3.14 21.08
N LYS A 25 -3.75 -2.56 20.07
CA LYS A 25 -3.19 -2.47 18.72
C LYS A 25 -1.84 -1.75 18.73
N ALA A 26 -1.74 -0.61 19.42
CA ALA A 26 -0.49 0.12 19.54
C ALA A 26 0.61 -0.70 20.21
N GLY A 27 0.28 -1.42 21.30
CA GLY A 27 1.21 -2.29 22.00
C GLY A 27 1.70 -3.49 21.18
N VAL A 28 0.80 -4.14 20.43
CA VAL A 28 1.17 -5.21 19.49
C VAL A 28 2.08 -4.67 18.39
N LEU A 29 1.71 -3.56 17.75
CA LEU A 29 2.51 -2.94 16.71
C LEU A 29 3.88 -2.49 17.22
N HIS A 30 3.98 -2.04 18.47
CA HIS A 30 5.26 -1.72 19.09
C HIS A 30 6.17 -2.95 19.20
N ALA A 31 5.66 -4.08 19.71
CA ALA A 31 6.43 -5.33 19.79
C ALA A 31 6.86 -5.85 18.41
N LEU A 32 5.96 -5.78 17.43
CA LEU A 32 6.27 -6.14 16.04
C LEU A 32 7.31 -5.22 15.42
N ASN A 33 7.22 -3.90 15.68
CA ASN A 33 8.19 -2.93 15.18
C ASN A 33 9.57 -3.15 15.80
N ASP A 34 9.66 -3.46 17.09
CA ASP A 34 10.93 -3.82 17.72
C ASP A 34 11.55 -5.07 17.08
N TYR A 35 10.75 -6.07 16.77
CA TYR A 35 11.23 -7.23 16.02
C TYR A 35 11.73 -6.85 14.62
N LEU A 36 10.93 -6.13 13.84
CA LEU A 36 11.25 -5.81 12.45
C LEU A 36 12.44 -4.86 12.34
N GLN A 37 12.47 -3.80 13.14
CA GLN A 37 13.59 -2.85 13.17
C GLN A 37 14.83 -3.46 13.80
N GLY A 38 14.70 -4.22 14.90
CA GLY A 38 15.84 -4.89 15.51
C GLY A 38 16.55 -5.83 14.53
N THR A 39 15.78 -6.57 13.71
CA THR A 39 16.40 -7.40 12.66
C THR A 39 16.95 -6.61 11.47
N ARG A 40 16.39 -5.44 11.16
CA ARG A 40 16.90 -4.54 10.10
C ARG A 40 18.20 -3.86 10.51
N GLU A 41 18.26 -3.36 11.73
CA GLU A 41 19.36 -2.56 12.28
C GLU A 41 20.49 -3.42 12.87
N SER A 42 20.30 -4.74 12.90
CA SER A 42 21.19 -5.68 13.59
C SER A 42 21.34 -5.34 15.09
N ASP A 43 20.19 -5.12 15.75
CA ASP A 43 20.11 -4.81 17.18
C ASP A 43 19.56 -6.01 17.97
N PRO A 44 20.43 -6.83 18.58
CA PRO A 44 20.01 -8.01 19.34
C PRO A 44 19.24 -7.66 20.62
N ALA A 45 19.45 -6.48 21.22
CA ALA A 45 18.74 -6.06 22.43
C ALA A 45 17.29 -5.72 22.09
N ARG A 46 17.07 -4.99 21.00
CA ARG A 46 15.74 -4.67 20.49
C ARG A 46 14.97 -5.92 20.05
N ILE A 47 15.64 -6.87 19.38
CA ILE A 47 15.04 -8.18 19.08
C ILE A 47 14.63 -8.88 20.39
N LYS A 48 15.51 -8.97 21.39
CA LYS A 48 15.16 -9.60 22.69
C LYS A 48 13.99 -8.90 23.37
N ASN A 49 13.86 -7.57 23.25
CA ASN A 49 12.77 -6.80 23.85
C ASN A 49 11.40 -7.18 23.26
N ALA A 50 11.35 -7.51 21.97
CA ALA A 50 10.14 -7.91 21.26
C ALA A 50 9.63 -9.30 21.67
N PHE A 51 10.50 -10.19 22.14
CA PHE A 51 10.15 -11.57 22.49
C PHE A 51 9.99 -11.76 24.00
N HIS A 52 9.17 -12.74 24.39
CA HIS A 52 9.23 -13.27 25.74
C HIS A 52 10.52 -14.10 25.93
N PRO A 53 11.18 -14.10 27.11
CA PRO A 53 12.41 -14.86 27.31
C PRO A 53 12.28 -16.37 27.05
N GLN A 54 11.08 -16.92 27.26
CA GLN A 54 10.76 -18.34 26.98
C GLN A 54 10.18 -18.57 25.57
N ALA A 55 10.16 -17.56 24.71
CA ALA A 55 9.60 -17.71 23.38
C ALA A 55 10.39 -18.71 22.55
N GLN A 56 9.66 -19.53 21.79
CA GLN A 56 10.23 -20.53 20.89
C GLN A 56 10.01 -20.12 19.44
N LEU A 57 11.08 -20.15 18.66
CA LEU A 57 11.02 -20.07 17.22
C LEU A 57 11.06 -21.49 16.68
N LEU A 58 10.01 -21.89 15.97
CA LEU A 58 9.84 -23.19 15.34
C LEU A 58 10.18 -23.04 13.86
N LEU A 59 11.44 -23.27 13.51
CA LEU A 59 12.00 -23.05 12.18
C LEU A 59 12.32 -24.39 11.48
N SER A 60 12.72 -24.31 10.22
CA SER A 60 13.17 -25.46 9.43
C SER A 60 14.31 -25.05 8.49
N HIS A 61 15.13 -26.02 8.11
CA HIS A 61 16.07 -25.97 6.98
C HIS A 61 16.33 -27.40 6.48
N ASP A 62 17.03 -27.54 5.36
CA ASP A 62 17.15 -28.80 4.60
C ASP A 62 17.55 -30.03 5.44
N THR A 63 18.47 -29.86 6.38
CA THR A 63 18.97 -30.94 7.25
C THR A 63 18.26 -31.02 8.60
N LYS A 64 17.36 -30.09 8.93
CA LYS A 64 16.62 -30.06 10.19
C LYS A 64 15.20 -29.53 9.95
N PRO A 65 14.25 -30.41 9.59
CA PRO A 65 12.88 -30.00 9.24
C PRO A 65 12.09 -29.47 10.45
N PHE A 66 12.52 -29.78 11.68
CA PHE A 66 11.97 -29.21 12.91
C PHE A 66 13.12 -28.70 13.80
N TRP A 67 13.27 -27.38 13.86
CA TRP A 67 14.32 -26.72 14.61
C TRP A 67 13.75 -25.69 15.58
N THR A 68 13.83 -26.00 16.87
CA THR A 68 13.52 -25.05 17.94
C THR A 68 14.73 -24.15 18.22
N VAL A 69 14.52 -22.84 18.17
CA VAL A 69 15.50 -21.79 18.47
C VAL A 69 14.92 -20.89 19.56
N THR A 70 15.70 -20.54 20.58
CA THR A 70 15.26 -19.58 21.60
C THR A 70 15.34 -18.15 21.07
N ALA A 71 14.56 -17.23 21.63
CA ALA A 71 14.65 -15.81 21.28
C ALA A 71 16.09 -15.25 21.44
N GLY A 72 16.80 -15.69 22.48
CA GLY A 72 18.20 -15.29 22.71
C GLY A 72 19.16 -15.81 21.64
N GLN A 73 19.02 -17.08 21.23
CA GLN A 73 19.82 -17.66 20.14
C GLN A 73 19.55 -16.94 18.82
N TYR A 74 18.28 -16.67 18.51
CA TYR A 74 17.88 -15.96 17.30
C TYR A 74 18.43 -14.53 17.27
N ALA A 75 18.31 -13.78 18.37
CA ALA A 75 18.84 -12.43 18.47
C ALA A 75 20.36 -12.39 18.24
N ASN A 76 21.10 -13.41 18.70
CA ASN A 76 22.54 -13.47 18.52
C ASN A 76 22.98 -13.58 17.04
N TRP A 77 22.09 -13.98 16.13
CA TRP A 77 22.38 -13.96 14.68
C TRP A 77 22.57 -12.53 14.13
N PHE A 78 22.13 -11.53 14.90
CA PHE A 78 22.18 -10.12 14.56
C PHE A 78 23.24 -9.35 15.37
N ASN A 79 24.19 -10.03 16.01
CA ASN A 79 25.27 -9.38 16.79
C ASN A 79 26.31 -8.64 15.93
N ARG A 80 26.28 -8.81 14.61
CA ARG A 80 27.17 -8.12 13.67
C ARG A 80 26.34 -7.32 12.71
N GLN A 81 26.76 -6.08 12.46
CA GLN A 81 26.20 -5.23 11.42
C GLN A 81 26.17 -6.00 10.11
N SER A 82 24.96 -6.23 9.60
CA SER A 82 24.74 -6.88 8.32
C SER A 82 24.60 -5.83 7.24
N GLU A 83 25.42 -5.91 6.19
CA GLU A 83 25.22 -5.12 4.96
C GLU A 83 23.96 -5.53 4.20
N LYS A 84 23.36 -6.68 4.55
CA LYS A 84 22.13 -7.16 3.92
C LYS A 84 20.97 -6.26 4.31
N GLN A 85 20.42 -5.57 3.32
CA GLN A 85 19.22 -4.75 3.47
C GLN A 85 18.00 -5.64 3.77
N ARG A 86 17.76 -5.91 5.04
CA ARG A 86 16.58 -6.62 5.53
C ARG A 86 15.44 -5.65 5.77
N ARG A 87 14.25 -5.97 5.26
CA ARG A 87 13.04 -5.15 5.42
C ARG A 87 11.87 -6.00 5.86
N GLY A 88 11.11 -5.49 6.81
CA GLY A 88 9.93 -6.15 7.39
C GLY A 88 8.65 -5.37 7.12
N LYS A 89 7.55 -6.07 6.85
CA LYS A 89 6.21 -5.50 6.68
C LYS A 89 5.18 -6.39 7.35
N VAL A 90 4.22 -5.81 8.07
CA VAL A 90 3.05 -6.54 8.56
C VAL A 90 2.11 -6.81 7.39
N LEU A 91 1.77 -8.08 7.18
CA LEU A 91 0.80 -8.54 6.19
C LEU A 91 -0.60 -8.60 6.80
N SER A 92 -0.75 -9.14 8.00
CA SER A 92 -2.04 -9.21 8.69
C SER A 92 -1.85 -9.14 10.21
N LEU A 93 -2.89 -8.71 10.92
CA LEU A 93 -2.93 -8.62 12.38
C LEU A 93 -4.35 -8.91 12.89
N THR A 94 -4.46 -9.85 13.83
CA THR A 94 -5.69 -10.15 14.58
C THR A 94 -5.37 -10.05 16.07
N ILE A 95 -6.29 -9.47 16.85
CA ILE A 95 -6.16 -9.31 18.31
C ILE A 95 -7.44 -9.84 18.95
N ASP A 96 -7.30 -10.81 19.84
CA ASP A 96 -8.37 -11.49 20.56
C ASP A 96 -8.05 -11.46 22.06
N GLY A 97 -8.53 -10.44 22.76
CA GLY A 97 -8.22 -10.25 24.18
C GLY A 97 -6.73 -10.01 24.44
N ASP A 98 -6.12 -10.88 25.24
CA ASP A 98 -4.70 -10.83 25.60
C ASP A 98 -3.78 -11.58 24.61
N ILE A 99 -4.30 -12.00 23.46
CA ILE A 99 -3.58 -12.72 22.41
C ILE A 99 -3.64 -11.94 21.10
N ALA A 100 -2.55 -11.96 20.33
CA ALA A 100 -2.53 -11.45 18.97
C ALA A 100 -1.77 -12.38 18.02
N MET A 101 -2.21 -12.43 16.77
CA MET A 101 -1.55 -13.18 15.70
C MET A 101 -1.19 -12.21 14.57
N ALA A 102 0.03 -12.31 14.07
CA ALA A 102 0.45 -11.50 12.92
C ALA A 102 1.23 -12.33 11.89
N ARG A 103 1.05 -11.97 10.62
CA ARG A 103 1.87 -12.45 9.50
C ARG A 103 2.78 -11.31 9.07
N LEU A 104 4.07 -11.57 8.92
CA LEU A 104 5.07 -10.56 8.61
C LEU A 104 5.87 -11.00 7.39
N LYS A 105 5.93 -10.16 6.37
CA LYS A 105 6.82 -10.36 5.23
C LYS A 105 8.20 -9.82 5.56
N ILE A 106 9.21 -10.65 5.39
CA ILE A 106 10.62 -10.27 5.46
C ILE A 106 11.21 -10.37 4.07
N THR A 107 11.92 -9.35 3.63
CA THR A 107 12.71 -9.39 2.39
C THR A 107 14.16 -9.01 2.66
N ILE A 108 15.07 -9.62 1.89
CA ILE A 108 16.50 -9.35 1.90
C ILE A 108 16.90 -9.05 0.46
N ALA A 109 17.61 -7.95 0.20
CA ALA A 109 17.86 -7.50 -1.17
C ALA A 109 18.96 -8.28 -1.92
N SER A 110 20.00 -8.76 -1.21
CA SER A 110 21.16 -9.41 -1.85
C SER A 110 21.78 -10.52 -0.97
N PRO A 111 21.79 -11.80 -1.42
CA PRO A 111 20.92 -12.31 -2.48
C PRO A 111 19.44 -12.12 -2.11
N TYR A 112 18.56 -12.03 -3.12
CA TYR A 112 17.13 -11.85 -2.84
C TYR A 112 16.58 -13.03 -2.04
N LYS A 113 15.94 -12.73 -0.92
CA LYS A 113 15.15 -13.71 -0.16
C LYS A 113 13.86 -13.10 0.31
N ALA A 114 12.81 -13.90 0.37
CA ALA A 114 11.52 -13.52 0.94
C ALA A 114 11.05 -14.60 1.92
N TYR A 115 10.63 -14.18 3.11
CA TYR A 115 10.05 -15.07 4.12
C TYR A 115 8.71 -14.51 4.59
N VAL A 116 7.82 -15.41 5.00
CA VAL A 116 6.64 -15.03 5.79
C VAL A 116 6.77 -15.62 7.18
N ASP A 117 6.97 -14.74 8.14
CA ASP A 117 6.94 -15.07 9.55
C ASP A 117 5.50 -15.10 10.05
N HIS A 118 5.15 -16.15 10.78
CA HIS A 118 3.90 -16.23 11.52
C HIS A 118 4.24 -16.10 13.00
N VAL A 119 3.69 -15.09 13.67
CA VAL A 119 4.00 -14.79 15.06
C VAL A 119 2.74 -14.82 15.93
N LEU A 120 2.89 -15.39 17.11
CA LEU A 120 1.90 -15.37 18.19
C LEU A 120 2.44 -14.45 19.28
N LEU A 121 1.64 -13.47 19.68
CA LEU A 121 1.93 -12.55 20.76
C LEU A 121 0.95 -12.74 21.91
N LYS A 122 1.42 -12.46 23.12
CA LYS A 122 0.59 -12.43 24.33
C LYS A 122 0.88 -11.17 25.13
N GLN A 123 -0.16 -10.60 25.73
CA GLN A 123 -0.03 -9.53 26.70
C GLN A 123 0.31 -10.15 28.07
N ILE A 124 1.49 -9.86 28.59
CA ILE A 124 1.99 -10.38 29.86
C ILE A 124 2.39 -9.20 30.72
N ALA A 125 1.76 -9.03 31.88
CA ALA A 125 2.02 -7.93 32.81
C ALA A 125 1.99 -6.54 32.13
N GLY A 126 1.00 -6.30 31.25
CA GLY A 126 0.83 -5.03 30.55
C GLY A 126 1.76 -4.81 29.35
N LYS A 127 2.60 -5.79 28.99
CA LYS A 127 3.49 -5.73 27.83
C LYS A 127 3.12 -6.79 26.79
N TRP A 128 2.98 -6.38 25.54
CA TRP A 128 2.85 -7.31 24.41
C TRP A 128 4.21 -7.89 24.04
N GLN A 129 4.30 -9.21 23.94
CA GLN A 129 5.54 -9.91 23.60
C GLN A 129 5.28 -11.07 22.64
N ILE A 130 6.18 -11.30 21.69
CA ILE A 130 6.15 -12.47 20.82
C ILE A 130 6.50 -13.70 21.67
N VAL A 131 5.56 -14.65 21.75
CA VAL A 131 5.71 -15.90 22.53
C VAL A 131 6.01 -17.11 21.65
N SER A 132 5.65 -17.06 20.36
CA SER A 132 6.01 -18.09 19.39
C SER A 132 6.16 -17.48 18.00
N LYS A 133 7.04 -18.07 17.19
CA LYS A 133 7.23 -17.69 15.79
C LYS A 133 7.57 -18.91 14.95
N THR A 134 7.03 -18.98 13.75
CA THR A 134 7.52 -19.84 12.67
C THR A 134 7.77 -19.01 11.41
N ALA A 135 8.37 -19.60 10.38
CA ALA A 135 8.65 -18.92 9.12
C ALA A 135 8.57 -19.91 7.95
N THR A 136 8.16 -19.41 6.80
CA THR A 136 8.23 -20.14 5.52
C THR A 136 9.00 -19.32 4.49
N ASP A 137 9.80 -19.99 3.67
CA ASP A 137 10.51 -19.37 2.55
C ASP A 137 9.54 -19.20 1.37
N GLN A 138 9.48 -17.98 0.84
CA GLN A 138 8.69 -17.61 -0.33
C GLN A 138 9.55 -16.96 -1.43
N SER A 139 10.86 -17.17 -1.39
CA SER A 139 11.81 -16.54 -2.33
C SER A 139 11.52 -16.91 -3.78
N THR A 140 10.96 -18.09 -4.05
CA THR A 140 10.56 -18.55 -5.39
C THR A 140 9.24 -17.95 -5.89
N GLN A 141 8.43 -17.40 -4.99
CA GLN A 141 7.13 -16.81 -5.33
C GLN A 141 7.25 -15.38 -5.86
N TYR A 142 8.31 -14.66 -5.47
CA TYR A 142 8.46 -13.25 -5.80
C TYR A 142 9.61 -12.99 -6.76
N LYS A 143 9.35 -12.16 -7.76
CA LYS A 143 10.37 -11.41 -8.47
C LYS A 143 10.97 -10.40 -7.50
N ASN A 144 12.27 -10.17 -7.55
CA ASN A 144 12.94 -9.08 -6.83
C ASN A 144 12.60 -7.70 -7.46
N LYS A 145 11.33 -7.48 -7.78
CA LYS A 145 10.79 -6.28 -8.43
C LYS A 145 9.53 -5.84 -7.70
N LYS A 146 9.47 -4.55 -7.40
CA LYS A 146 8.44 -3.95 -6.54
C LYS A 146 7.81 -2.73 -7.20
N ILE A 147 6.51 -2.59 -7.00
CA ILE A 147 5.67 -1.56 -7.59
C ILE A 147 5.01 -0.75 -6.46
N LEU A 148 5.03 0.57 -6.59
CA LEU A 148 4.35 1.47 -5.65
C LEU A 148 3.04 1.94 -6.26
N PHE A 149 1.92 1.56 -5.65
CA PHE A 149 0.61 2.10 -5.99
C PHE A 149 0.45 3.44 -5.27
N ILE A 150 0.01 4.46 -6.01
CA ILE A 150 -0.16 5.83 -5.52
C ILE A 150 -1.63 6.19 -5.62
N ALA A 151 -2.21 6.63 -4.51
CA ALA A 151 -3.60 7.05 -4.42
C ALA A 151 -3.74 8.38 -3.65
N SER A 152 -4.90 9.01 -3.76
CA SER A 152 -5.26 10.18 -2.93
C SER A 152 -5.87 9.72 -1.60
N SER A 153 -5.62 10.47 -0.53
CA SER A 153 -6.30 10.32 0.76
C SER A 153 -7.62 11.08 0.81
N ALA A 154 -7.93 11.92 -0.20
CA ALA A 154 -9.17 12.66 -0.27
C ALA A 154 -10.39 11.73 -0.24
N SER A 155 -11.33 12.04 0.66
CA SER A 155 -12.61 11.34 0.82
C SER A 155 -13.79 12.10 0.21
N PHE A 156 -13.56 13.35 -0.20
CA PHE A 156 -14.56 14.22 -0.78
C PHE A 156 -14.02 14.94 -2.01
N HIS A 157 -14.93 15.46 -2.82
CA HIS A 157 -14.61 16.28 -3.98
C HIS A 157 -14.25 17.71 -3.56
N GLY A 158 -12.96 17.99 -3.38
CA GLY A 158 -12.49 19.30 -2.90
C GLY A 158 -13.08 19.64 -1.53
N ASP A 159 -13.55 20.88 -1.36
CA ASP A 159 -14.17 21.36 -0.12
C ASP A 159 -15.67 21.07 -0.03
N THR A 160 -16.20 20.14 -0.85
CA THR A 160 -17.64 19.79 -0.84
C THR A 160 -17.91 18.57 0.04
N ASP A 161 -19.18 18.31 0.35
CA ASP A 161 -19.61 17.07 1.03
C ASP A 161 -19.87 15.89 0.05
N LEU A 162 -19.51 16.03 -1.23
CA LEU A 162 -19.74 14.98 -2.21
C LEU A 162 -18.66 13.89 -2.07
N PRO A 163 -19.03 12.61 -1.85
CA PRO A 163 -18.06 11.55 -1.60
C PRO A 163 -17.18 11.30 -2.83
N ALA A 164 -15.88 11.15 -2.58
CA ALA A 164 -14.88 10.73 -3.54
C ALA A 164 -14.08 9.55 -2.97
N GLY A 165 -13.52 8.73 -3.84
CA GLY A 165 -12.69 7.61 -3.40
C GLY A 165 -11.89 6.97 -4.51
N THR A 166 -10.91 6.20 -4.08
CA THR A 166 -10.03 5.41 -4.94
C THR A 166 -10.84 4.27 -5.53
N SER A 167 -10.73 4.06 -6.83
CA SER A 167 -11.49 3.02 -7.52
C SER A 167 -11.07 1.63 -7.06
N PHE A 168 -11.97 0.92 -6.34
CA PHE A 168 -11.67 -0.42 -5.85
C PHE A 168 -11.40 -1.40 -6.99
N SER A 169 -12.14 -1.27 -8.10
CA SER A 169 -11.90 -2.04 -9.32
C SER A 169 -10.47 -1.86 -9.83
N GLU A 170 -10.00 -0.62 -9.93
CA GLU A 170 -8.66 -0.32 -10.45
C GLU A 170 -7.57 -0.88 -9.53
N LEU A 171 -7.75 -0.76 -8.21
CA LEU A 171 -6.87 -1.40 -7.23
C LEU A 171 -6.80 -2.91 -7.44
N VAL A 172 -7.93 -3.62 -7.39
CA VAL A 172 -7.93 -5.08 -7.34
C VAL A 172 -7.47 -5.71 -8.66
N TYR A 173 -7.85 -5.15 -9.81
CA TYR A 173 -7.43 -5.69 -11.10
C TYR A 173 -5.94 -5.51 -11.36
N ALA A 174 -5.39 -4.34 -11.04
CA ALA A 174 -3.95 -4.10 -11.17
C ALA A 174 -3.16 -4.91 -10.15
N TYR A 175 -3.58 -4.90 -8.88
CA TYR A 175 -2.96 -5.67 -7.79
C TYR A 175 -2.89 -7.15 -8.15
N ASP A 176 -4.02 -7.80 -8.42
CA ASP A 176 -4.11 -9.24 -8.78
C ASP A 176 -3.16 -9.61 -9.92
N THR A 177 -3.13 -8.78 -10.97
CA THR A 177 -2.26 -8.98 -12.13
C THR A 177 -0.78 -9.00 -11.73
N PHE A 178 -0.36 -8.07 -10.88
CA PHE A 178 1.03 -8.00 -10.40
C PHE A 178 1.39 -9.15 -9.46
N ILE A 179 0.53 -9.50 -8.50
CA ILE A 179 0.89 -10.52 -7.51
C ILE A 179 0.97 -11.90 -8.19
N LYS A 180 0.07 -12.19 -9.14
CA LYS A 180 0.13 -13.41 -9.96
C LYS A 180 1.39 -13.49 -10.83
N ALA A 181 1.93 -12.35 -11.24
CA ALA A 181 3.19 -12.27 -11.97
C ALA A 181 4.43 -12.27 -11.05
N GLY A 182 4.25 -12.44 -9.74
CA GLY A 182 5.31 -12.50 -8.74
C GLY A 182 5.84 -11.13 -8.30
N TYR A 183 5.20 -10.02 -8.68
CA TYR A 183 5.65 -8.69 -8.25
C TYR A 183 5.21 -8.41 -6.82
N MET A 184 6.01 -7.61 -6.11
CA MET A 184 5.63 -7.04 -4.83
C MET A 184 4.91 -5.71 -5.04
N VAL A 185 3.84 -5.47 -4.28
CA VAL A 185 3.07 -4.22 -4.34
C VAL A 185 2.98 -3.59 -2.95
N ASP A 186 3.35 -2.32 -2.86
CA ASP A 186 3.04 -1.45 -1.73
C ASP A 186 2.09 -0.34 -2.16
N PHE A 187 1.37 0.22 -1.19
CA PHE A 187 0.45 1.33 -1.40
C PHE A 187 0.98 2.55 -0.65
N MET A 188 0.94 3.70 -1.30
CA MET A 188 1.16 5.02 -0.71
C MET A 188 -0.05 5.90 -0.99
N SER A 189 -0.41 6.73 -0.02
CA SER A 189 -1.35 7.83 -0.24
C SER A 189 -0.77 9.15 0.25
N THR A 190 -1.43 10.25 -0.08
CA THR A 190 -1.00 11.61 0.26
C THR A 190 -0.85 11.85 1.75
N GLN A 191 -1.60 11.14 2.60
CA GLN A 191 -1.49 11.20 4.06
C GLN A 191 -1.09 9.86 4.71
N GLY A 192 -0.86 8.81 3.91
CA GLY A 192 -0.78 7.44 4.40
C GLY A 192 -2.09 6.95 5.04
N GLY A 193 -2.04 5.81 5.72
CA GLY A 193 -3.20 5.25 6.41
C GLY A 193 -4.21 4.60 5.46
N ALA A 194 -5.48 4.63 5.83
CA ALA A 194 -6.53 3.94 5.08
C ALA A 194 -6.95 4.71 3.82
N LEU A 195 -7.01 4.01 2.69
CA LEU A 195 -7.55 4.57 1.45
C LEU A 195 -9.07 4.72 1.54
N SER A 196 -9.60 5.88 1.12
CA SER A 196 -11.04 6.01 0.81
C SER A 196 -11.35 5.19 -0.44
N LEU A 197 -12.36 4.31 -0.38
CA LEU A 197 -12.71 3.40 -1.47
C LEU A 197 -14.03 3.79 -2.13
N ALA A 198 -14.06 3.72 -3.47
CA ALA A 198 -15.24 3.86 -4.29
C ALA A 198 -15.50 2.59 -5.10
N TYR A 199 -16.77 2.39 -5.51
CA TYR A 199 -17.19 1.33 -6.42
C TYR A 199 -16.97 -0.12 -5.91
N VAL A 200 -16.97 -0.32 -4.59
CA VAL A 200 -16.96 -1.68 -4.01
C VAL A 200 -18.26 -2.39 -4.39
N ASN A 201 -18.16 -3.59 -4.95
CA ASN A 201 -19.30 -4.37 -5.42
C ASN A 201 -19.04 -5.86 -5.23
N THR A 202 -19.63 -6.46 -4.19
CA THR A 202 -19.41 -7.87 -3.82
C THR A 202 -20.11 -8.87 -4.75
N SER A 203 -20.93 -8.41 -5.69
CA SER A 203 -21.44 -9.24 -6.79
C SER A 203 -20.36 -9.54 -7.85
N VAL A 204 -19.28 -8.74 -7.89
CA VAL A 204 -18.11 -9.01 -8.73
C VAL A 204 -17.17 -9.97 -7.98
N PRO A 205 -16.86 -11.18 -8.50
CA PRO A 205 -16.10 -12.19 -7.74
C PRO A 205 -14.75 -11.71 -7.23
N ILE A 206 -13.96 -11.03 -8.07
CA ILE A 206 -12.63 -10.51 -7.67
C ILE A 206 -12.75 -9.41 -6.61
N HIS A 207 -13.78 -8.57 -6.66
CA HIS A 207 -14.02 -7.59 -5.61
C HIS A 207 -14.32 -8.28 -4.28
N LYS A 208 -15.20 -9.29 -4.30
CA LYS A 208 -15.54 -10.07 -3.11
C LYS A 208 -14.31 -10.76 -2.53
N GLN A 209 -13.50 -11.40 -3.37
CA GLN A 209 -12.27 -12.06 -2.96
C GLN A 209 -11.36 -11.10 -2.20
N TYR A 210 -11.04 -9.93 -2.78
CA TYR A 210 -10.12 -8.98 -2.17
C TYR A 210 -10.71 -8.19 -1.00
N LEU A 211 -12.02 -7.96 -0.98
CA LEU A 211 -12.68 -7.33 0.16
C LEU A 211 -12.58 -8.19 1.43
N TYR A 212 -12.53 -9.52 1.28
CA TYR A 212 -12.36 -10.47 2.38
C TYR A 212 -10.93 -11.02 2.49
N ASP A 213 -9.99 -10.47 1.73
CA ASP A 213 -8.57 -10.83 1.85
C ASP A 213 -7.92 -9.97 2.96
N PRO A 214 -7.50 -10.58 4.09
CA PRO A 214 -6.99 -9.82 5.22
C PRO A 214 -5.65 -9.13 4.92
N GLU A 215 -4.83 -9.66 4.01
CA GLU A 215 -3.55 -9.02 3.68
C GLU A 215 -3.74 -7.79 2.81
N PHE A 216 -4.58 -7.91 1.78
CA PHE A 216 -4.91 -6.80 0.90
C PHE A 216 -5.63 -5.69 1.66
N MET A 217 -6.64 -6.04 2.46
CA MET A 217 -7.37 -5.05 3.27
C MET A 217 -6.48 -4.40 4.32
N TYR A 218 -5.54 -5.14 4.92
CA TYR A 218 -4.53 -4.54 5.81
C TYR A 218 -3.63 -3.56 5.03
N ALA A 219 -3.17 -3.95 3.84
CA ALA A 219 -2.26 -3.14 3.03
C ALA A 219 -2.88 -1.81 2.56
N ILE A 220 -4.14 -1.82 2.12
CA ILE A 220 -4.86 -0.57 1.73
C ILE A 220 -5.39 0.20 2.95
N GLY A 221 -5.54 -0.46 4.10
CA GLY A 221 -5.86 0.19 5.38
C GLY A 221 -4.66 0.85 6.06
N HIS A 222 -3.44 0.53 5.64
CA HIS A 222 -2.18 1.02 6.21
C HIS A 222 -1.20 1.40 5.09
N SER A 223 -1.67 2.19 4.12
CA SER A 223 -0.81 2.75 3.08
C SER A 223 0.30 3.61 3.69
N LEU A 224 1.45 3.65 3.03
CA LEU A 224 2.58 4.47 3.41
C LEU A 224 2.26 5.95 3.22
N ALA A 225 2.71 6.79 4.16
CA ALA A 225 2.85 8.22 3.91
C ALA A 225 4.10 8.47 3.05
N PRO A 226 4.19 9.58 2.29
CA PRO A 226 5.32 9.85 1.41
C PRO A 226 6.68 9.82 2.12
N GLU A 227 6.75 10.21 3.40
CA GLU A 227 7.96 10.23 4.24
C GLU A 227 8.49 8.84 4.58
N GLN A 228 7.66 7.82 4.45
CA GLN A 228 8.00 6.44 4.72
C GLN A 228 8.52 5.71 3.47
N VAL A 229 8.45 6.36 2.30
CA VAL A 229 8.80 5.76 1.02
C VAL A 229 10.25 6.01 0.66
N ASP A 230 11.00 4.93 0.52
CA ASP A 230 12.33 4.92 -0.09
C ASP A 230 12.17 4.53 -1.57
N ALA A 231 12.33 5.53 -2.45
CA ALA A 231 12.11 5.38 -3.89
C ALA A 231 13.05 4.36 -4.54
N SER A 232 14.24 4.12 -4.00
CA SER A 232 15.24 3.19 -4.56
C SER A 232 14.75 1.73 -4.61
N GLN A 233 13.67 1.40 -3.88
CA GLN A 233 13.11 0.06 -3.82
C GLN A 233 12.21 -0.28 -5.01
N TYR A 234 11.74 0.74 -5.73
CA TYR A 234 10.64 0.59 -6.67
C TYR A 234 11.15 0.61 -8.11
N HIS A 235 10.63 -0.32 -8.90
CA HIS A 235 10.89 -0.44 -10.32
C HIS A 235 9.78 0.21 -11.14
N ALA A 236 8.64 0.48 -10.51
CA ALA A 236 7.55 1.21 -11.12
C ALA A 236 6.70 1.92 -10.07
N VAL A 237 6.05 3.00 -10.49
CA VAL A 237 4.92 3.61 -9.79
C VAL A 237 3.64 3.47 -10.62
N HIS A 238 2.51 3.28 -9.95
CA HIS A 238 1.20 3.12 -10.56
C HIS A 238 0.18 4.04 -9.88
N TYR A 239 -0.22 5.09 -10.57
CA TYR A 239 -1.26 6.01 -10.10
C TYR A 239 -2.63 5.41 -10.34
N VAL A 240 -3.32 5.14 -9.24
CA VAL A 240 -4.66 4.56 -9.24
C VAL A 240 -5.69 5.67 -9.35
N GLY A 241 -6.72 5.47 -10.17
CA GLY A 241 -7.82 6.42 -10.32
C GLY A 241 -8.94 6.20 -9.32
N GLY A 242 -10.15 6.54 -9.74
CA GLY A 242 -11.21 7.00 -8.85
C GLY A 242 -11.21 8.52 -8.78
N SER A 243 -12.37 9.10 -8.50
CA SER A 243 -12.55 10.54 -8.64
C SER A 243 -11.71 11.36 -7.67
N ASN A 244 -11.27 10.76 -6.56
CA ASN A 244 -10.40 11.42 -5.58
C ASN A 244 -8.98 11.67 -6.10
N ALA A 245 -8.53 10.95 -7.13
CA ALA A 245 -7.20 11.13 -7.72
C ALA A 245 -7.00 12.52 -8.34
N MET A 246 -8.09 13.25 -8.60
CA MET A 246 -8.06 14.65 -9.03
C MET A 246 -7.53 15.61 -7.95
N TYR A 247 -7.45 15.17 -6.70
CA TYR A 247 -7.10 16.01 -5.55
C TYR A 247 -5.80 15.54 -4.90
N GLU A 248 -5.06 16.50 -4.36
CA GLU A 248 -3.84 16.33 -3.54
C GLU A 248 -2.61 15.78 -4.30
N VAL A 249 -2.77 14.69 -5.06
CA VAL A 249 -1.65 13.92 -5.64
C VAL A 249 -0.83 14.72 -6.65
N ALA A 250 -1.47 15.46 -7.55
CA ALA A 250 -0.81 16.18 -8.64
C ALA A 250 0.09 17.33 -8.15
N GLU A 251 -0.23 17.90 -6.98
CA GLU A 251 0.48 19.05 -6.41
C GLU A 251 1.43 18.64 -5.27
N HIS A 252 1.46 17.36 -4.88
CA HIS A 252 2.24 16.89 -3.74
C HIS A 252 3.73 16.76 -4.09
N PRO A 253 4.63 17.63 -3.58
CA PRO A 253 6.01 17.70 -4.03
C PRO A 253 6.80 16.42 -3.75
N GLN A 254 6.58 15.78 -2.60
CA GLN A 254 7.27 14.54 -2.27
C GLN A 254 6.83 13.35 -3.12
N ILE A 255 5.55 13.23 -3.46
CA ILE A 255 5.08 12.20 -4.39
C ILE A 255 5.70 12.41 -5.77
N GLN A 256 5.78 13.66 -6.24
CA GLN A 256 6.47 13.97 -7.49
C GLN A 256 7.95 13.56 -7.42
N ALA A 257 8.65 13.89 -6.34
CA ALA A 257 10.05 13.51 -6.14
C ALA A 257 10.25 11.98 -6.14
N ILE A 258 9.38 11.23 -5.46
CA ILE A 258 9.40 9.76 -5.43
C ILE A 258 9.20 9.20 -6.84
N ALA A 259 8.15 9.63 -7.55
CA ALA A 259 7.85 9.13 -8.89
C ALA A 259 9.00 9.43 -9.87
N MET A 260 9.58 10.63 -9.81
CA MET A 260 10.70 11.00 -10.66
C MET A 260 12.01 10.31 -10.27
N ALA A 261 12.24 10.02 -8.99
CA ALA A 261 13.37 9.18 -8.59
C ALA A 261 13.24 7.76 -9.16
N VAL A 262 12.06 7.14 -9.09
CA VAL A 262 11.81 5.84 -9.72
C VAL A 262 12.03 5.90 -11.24
N TYR A 263 11.54 6.94 -11.90
CA TYR A 263 11.66 7.07 -13.36
C TYR A 263 13.09 7.37 -13.82
N GLU A 264 13.77 8.36 -13.24
CA GLU A 264 15.08 8.81 -13.75
C GLU A 264 16.26 8.06 -13.14
N GLN A 265 16.17 7.65 -11.87
CA GLN A 265 17.30 7.04 -11.16
C GLN A 265 17.26 5.52 -11.23
N ASN A 266 16.07 4.93 -11.14
CA ASN A 266 15.91 3.47 -11.16
C ASN A 266 15.60 2.93 -12.57
N ASN A 267 15.56 3.80 -13.59
CA ASN A 267 15.10 3.47 -14.94
C ASN A 267 13.70 2.80 -14.95
N GLY A 268 12.85 3.15 -13.98
CA GLY A 268 11.57 2.51 -13.72
C GLY A 268 10.41 3.05 -14.55
N ILE A 269 9.22 2.50 -14.34
CA ILE A 269 8.01 2.88 -15.09
C ILE A 269 7.16 3.87 -14.30
N ILE A 270 6.59 4.87 -14.97
CA ILE A 270 5.46 5.63 -14.44
C ILE A 270 4.21 5.16 -15.19
N SER A 271 3.17 4.81 -14.44
CA SER A 271 1.90 4.40 -15.02
C SER A 271 0.71 5.02 -14.33
N ALA A 272 -0.41 5.15 -15.05
CA ALA A 272 -1.64 5.71 -14.51
C ALA A 272 -2.88 5.13 -15.20
N VAL A 273 -4.00 5.04 -14.49
CA VAL A 273 -5.29 4.63 -15.06
C VAL A 273 -6.38 5.63 -14.68
N CYS A 274 -7.31 5.89 -15.60
CA CYS A 274 -8.52 6.69 -15.35
C CYS A 274 -8.13 8.11 -14.88
N HIS A 275 -8.67 8.55 -13.74
CA HIS A 275 -8.29 9.80 -13.09
C HIS A 275 -6.92 9.78 -12.41
N GLY A 276 -6.30 8.62 -12.21
CA GLY A 276 -4.92 8.50 -11.70
C GLY A 276 -3.93 9.28 -12.57
N THR A 277 -4.25 9.49 -13.85
CA THR A 277 -3.49 10.31 -14.79
C THR A 277 -3.34 11.76 -14.31
N ALA A 278 -4.26 12.27 -13.50
CA ALA A 278 -4.12 13.57 -12.85
C ALA A 278 -2.81 13.67 -12.05
N GLY A 279 -2.37 12.59 -11.41
CA GLY A 279 -1.15 12.55 -10.60
C GLY A 279 0.16 12.74 -11.40
N ILE A 280 0.14 12.54 -12.72
CA ILE A 280 1.35 12.63 -13.55
C ILE A 280 1.50 13.95 -14.32
N VAL A 281 0.44 14.77 -14.39
CA VAL A 281 0.39 15.94 -15.29
C VAL A 281 1.38 17.06 -14.95
N ASN A 282 1.85 17.10 -13.71
CA ASN A 282 2.82 18.09 -13.23
C ASN A 282 4.23 17.50 -13.02
N LEU A 283 4.43 16.21 -13.27
CA LEU A 283 5.76 15.60 -13.15
C LEU A 283 6.72 16.24 -14.14
N LYS A 284 7.93 16.56 -13.67
CA LYS A 284 8.99 17.18 -14.46
C LYS A 284 10.26 16.35 -14.38
N LEU A 285 10.92 16.20 -15.53
CA LEU A 285 12.29 15.69 -15.62
C LEU A 285 13.25 16.66 -14.92
N LYS A 286 14.48 16.20 -14.62
CA LYS A 286 15.56 17.07 -14.12
C LYS A 286 15.83 18.28 -15.03
N SER A 287 15.55 18.17 -16.32
CA SER A 287 15.66 19.28 -17.28
C SER A 287 14.61 20.38 -17.08
N GLY A 288 13.61 20.17 -16.22
CA GLY A 288 12.46 21.07 -16.02
C GLY A 288 11.32 20.86 -17.02
N VAL A 289 11.52 20.03 -18.04
CA VAL A 289 10.49 19.65 -19.03
C VAL A 289 9.47 18.71 -18.37
N TYR A 290 8.18 18.93 -18.66
CA TYR A 290 7.13 18.03 -18.19
C TYR A 290 7.33 16.61 -18.73
N LEU A 291 7.14 15.61 -17.88
CA LEU A 291 7.22 14.20 -18.25
C LEU A 291 6.30 13.87 -19.43
N VAL A 292 5.11 14.49 -19.44
CA VAL A 292 4.09 14.28 -20.49
C VAL A 292 4.40 15.02 -21.79
N ALA A 293 5.39 15.91 -21.84
CA ALA A 293 5.70 16.68 -23.04
C ALA A 293 6.20 15.77 -24.18
N ASN A 294 5.62 15.93 -25.38
CA ASN A 294 5.86 15.10 -26.56
C ASN A 294 5.62 13.60 -26.32
N LYS A 295 4.74 13.26 -25.37
CA LYS A 295 4.34 11.89 -25.06
C LYS A 295 2.87 11.65 -25.38
N ARG A 296 2.56 10.42 -25.78
CA ARG A 296 1.20 9.92 -25.88
C ARG A 296 0.71 9.50 -24.49
N VAL A 297 -0.42 10.05 -24.07
CA VAL A 297 -0.97 9.85 -22.73
C VAL A 297 -2.46 9.61 -22.84
N SER A 298 -2.96 8.62 -22.11
CA SER A 298 -4.38 8.37 -21.92
C SER A 298 -4.81 8.62 -20.47
N GLY A 299 -6.12 8.72 -20.27
CA GLY A 299 -6.78 8.93 -18.99
C GLY A 299 -8.28 9.02 -19.20
N TYR A 300 -9.05 9.23 -18.14
CA TYR A 300 -10.49 9.41 -18.30
C TYR A 300 -10.78 10.78 -18.93
N PRO A 301 -11.33 10.85 -20.15
CA PRO A 301 -11.51 12.12 -20.84
C PRO A 301 -12.68 12.91 -20.25
N GLU A 302 -12.55 14.23 -20.20
CA GLU A 302 -13.59 15.13 -19.69
C GLU A 302 -14.92 15.00 -20.45
N SER A 303 -14.89 14.63 -21.73
CA SER A 303 -16.08 14.36 -22.55
C SER A 303 -16.85 13.11 -22.07
N PHE A 304 -16.19 12.19 -21.35
CA PHE A 304 -16.84 11.02 -20.76
C PHE A 304 -17.35 11.26 -19.34
N GLU A 305 -17.12 12.43 -18.77
CA GLU A 305 -17.74 12.81 -17.51
C GLU A 305 -19.26 12.99 -17.65
N ARG A 306 -19.98 12.84 -16.54
CA ARG A 306 -21.41 13.17 -16.51
C ARG A 306 -21.56 14.69 -16.52
N GLN A 307 -21.82 15.25 -17.70
CA GLN A 307 -22.00 16.69 -17.88
C GLN A 307 -23.09 17.23 -16.94
N GLY A 308 -22.78 18.35 -16.27
CA GLY A 308 -23.67 18.97 -15.28
C GLY A 308 -23.67 18.32 -13.88
N ALA A 309 -22.93 17.24 -13.65
CA ALA A 309 -22.82 16.64 -12.33
C ALA A 309 -22.17 17.63 -11.32
N PRO A 310 -22.67 17.69 -10.07
CA PRO A 310 -22.09 18.58 -9.05
C PRO A 310 -20.59 18.37 -8.81
N TYR A 311 -20.13 17.11 -8.81
CA TYR A 311 -18.71 16.79 -8.57
C TYR A 311 -17.78 17.38 -9.64
N LEU A 312 -18.25 17.51 -10.88
CA LEU A 312 -17.45 17.97 -12.01
C LEU A 312 -17.02 19.42 -11.83
N LYS A 313 -17.88 20.24 -11.19
CA LYS A 313 -17.59 21.64 -10.86
C LYS A 313 -16.48 21.78 -9.81
N ALA A 314 -16.27 20.74 -9.01
CA ALA A 314 -15.24 20.70 -7.98
C ALA A 314 -13.90 20.16 -8.52
N PHE A 315 -13.81 19.72 -9.77
CA PHE A 315 -12.53 19.29 -10.33
C PHE A 315 -11.57 20.48 -10.47
N PRO A 316 -10.32 20.39 -10.00
CA PRO A 316 -9.37 21.49 -10.11
C PRO A 316 -8.89 21.71 -11.55
N PHE A 317 -9.04 20.72 -12.42
CA PHE A 317 -8.71 20.78 -13.85
C PHE A 317 -9.29 19.57 -14.60
N PHE A 318 -9.23 19.61 -15.93
CA PHE A 318 -9.46 18.46 -16.79
C PHE A 318 -8.14 17.85 -17.25
N ILE A 319 -8.02 16.52 -17.15
CA ILE A 319 -6.77 15.79 -17.41
C ILE A 319 -6.32 16.02 -18.86
N GLY A 320 -7.23 15.86 -19.83
CA GLY A 320 -6.90 15.98 -21.25
C GLY A 320 -6.40 17.37 -21.61
N GLU A 321 -7.10 18.40 -21.14
CA GLU A 321 -6.67 19.80 -21.32
C GLU A 321 -5.32 20.07 -20.66
N ARG A 322 -5.11 19.56 -19.43
CA ARG A 322 -3.86 19.76 -18.71
C ARG A 322 -2.69 19.08 -19.39
N VAL A 323 -2.85 17.84 -19.87
CA VAL A 323 -1.81 17.12 -20.64
C VAL A 323 -1.43 17.92 -21.89
N LYS A 324 -2.42 18.39 -22.67
CA LYS A 324 -2.19 19.22 -23.86
C LYS A 324 -1.47 20.52 -23.54
N ALA A 325 -1.89 21.21 -22.47
CA ALA A 325 -1.25 22.44 -22.00
C ALA A 325 0.21 22.23 -21.56
N ARG A 326 0.60 20.99 -21.24
CA ARG A 326 1.99 20.61 -20.89
C ARG A 326 2.74 19.96 -22.05
N GLY A 327 2.24 20.11 -23.27
CA GLY A 327 2.88 19.67 -24.51
C GLY A 327 2.72 18.19 -24.81
N GLY A 328 1.84 17.47 -24.10
CA GLY A 328 1.54 16.07 -24.36
C GLY A 328 0.39 15.87 -25.34
N GLU A 329 0.32 14.68 -25.93
CA GLU A 329 -0.78 14.25 -26.79
C GLU A 329 -1.74 13.40 -25.96
N PHE A 330 -2.96 13.89 -25.75
CA PHE A 330 -3.97 13.16 -24.99
C PHE A 330 -4.87 12.33 -25.91
N LEU A 331 -4.80 11.01 -25.76
CA LEU A 331 -5.49 10.02 -26.60
C LEU A 331 -6.47 9.18 -25.77
N TYR A 332 -7.64 8.92 -26.33
CA TYR A 332 -8.66 8.06 -25.75
C TYR A 332 -9.43 7.34 -26.86
N GLY A 333 -9.89 6.12 -26.56
CA GLY A 333 -10.73 5.32 -27.42
C GLY A 333 -12.22 5.43 -27.06
N GLU A 334 -12.98 4.41 -27.42
CA GLU A 334 -14.42 4.37 -27.16
C GLU A 334 -14.75 4.40 -25.66
N ARG A 335 -15.89 5.01 -25.32
CA ARG A 335 -16.43 5.01 -23.95
C ARG A 335 -16.70 3.56 -23.52
N ASN A 336 -16.37 3.23 -22.26
CA ASN A 336 -16.58 1.90 -21.67
C ASN A 336 -15.84 0.75 -22.38
N LYS A 337 -14.71 1.04 -23.03
CA LYS A 337 -13.78 0.05 -23.58
C LYS A 337 -12.39 0.23 -22.99
N PRO A 338 -11.57 -0.84 -22.89
CA PRO A 338 -10.17 -0.68 -22.53
C PRO A 338 -9.43 0.09 -23.63
N PHE A 339 -8.55 1.01 -23.22
CA PHE A 339 -7.66 1.75 -24.12
C PHE A 339 -6.38 2.08 -23.35
N VAL A 340 -5.23 1.80 -23.95
CA VAL A 340 -3.92 1.91 -23.31
C VAL A 340 -2.95 2.59 -24.26
N GLU A 341 -2.22 3.58 -23.75
CA GLU A 341 -1.08 4.19 -24.41
C GLU A 341 0.22 3.75 -23.75
N ILE A 342 1.14 3.25 -24.58
CA ILE A 342 2.49 2.84 -24.18
C ILE A 342 3.48 3.77 -24.90
N ASP A 343 4.13 4.65 -24.16
CA ASP A 343 5.18 5.53 -24.67
C ASP A 343 6.46 5.32 -23.86
N GLY A 344 7.22 4.29 -24.25
CA GLY A 344 8.41 3.86 -23.54
C GLY A 344 8.09 3.40 -22.12
N ARG A 345 8.56 4.16 -21.13
CA ARG A 345 8.37 3.90 -19.69
C ARG A 345 7.22 4.71 -19.08
N LEU A 346 6.42 5.39 -19.90
CA LEU A 346 5.15 6.01 -19.51
C LEU A 346 3.99 5.17 -20.07
N ILE A 347 3.20 4.56 -19.19
CA ILE A 347 2.12 3.64 -19.58
C ILE A 347 0.81 4.09 -18.95
N THR A 348 -0.19 4.45 -19.77
CA THR A 348 -1.43 5.03 -19.26
C THR A 348 -2.68 4.38 -19.83
N GLY A 349 -3.75 4.34 -19.04
CA GLY A 349 -5.01 3.69 -19.40
C GLY A 349 -6.23 4.58 -19.17
N GLN A 350 -7.23 4.44 -20.03
CA GLN A 350 -8.38 5.35 -20.06
C GLN A 350 -9.32 5.20 -18.85
N ASN A 351 -9.55 3.98 -18.36
CA ASN A 351 -10.58 3.68 -17.37
C ASN A 351 -10.27 2.35 -16.65
N TYR A 352 -11.10 1.97 -15.68
CA TYR A 352 -10.91 0.73 -14.91
C TYR A 352 -10.83 -0.56 -15.75
N LEU A 353 -11.46 -0.61 -16.93
CA LEU A 353 -11.35 -1.78 -17.83
C LEU A 353 -9.94 -1.91 -18.41
N SER A 354 -9.17 -0.82 -18.39
CA SER A 354 -7.78 -0.76 -18.87
C SER A 354 -6.78 -1.22 -17.80
N SER A 355 -7.17 -1.39 -16.53
CA SER A 355 -6.24 -1.71 -15.43
C SER A 355 -5.42 -2.98 -15.66
N VAL A 356 -6.06 -4.06 -16.13
CA VAL A 356 -5.35 -5.32 -16.43
C VAL A 356 -4.37 -5.14 -17.59
N ALA A 357 -4.78 -4.41 -18.64
CA ALA A 357 -3.95 -4.19 -19.82
C ALA A 357 -2.73 -3.30 -19.50
N VAL A 358 -2.91 -2.24 -18.70
CA VAL A 358 -1.82 -1.41 -18.19
C VAL A 358 -0.85 -2.24 -17.35
N ALA A 359 -1.36 -3.03 -16.39
CA ALA A 359 -0.51 -3.86 -15.54
C ALA A 359 0.31 -4.89 -16.36
N LYS A 360 -0.30 -5.51 -17.37
CA LYS A 360 0.41 -6.42 -18.29
C LYS A 360 1.48 -5.71 -19.09
N ALA A 361 1.19 -4.53 -19.66
CA ALA A 361 2.18 -3.75 -20.40
C ALA A 361 3.38 -3.35 -19.51
N MET A 362 3.13 -3.01 -18.24
CA MET A 362 4.19 -2.75 -17.27
C MET A 362 5.05 -4.00 -17.02
N ILE A 363 4.42 -5.17 -16.83
CA ILE A 363 5.13 -6.44 -16.63
C ILE A 363 6.02 -6.75 -17.84
N GLU A 364 5.53 -6.57 -19.06
CA GLU A 364 6.30 -6.81 -20.29
C GLU A 364 7.52 -5.91 -20.40
N VAL A 365 7.40 -4.63 -20.03
CA VAL A 365 8.53 -3.69 -20.01
C VAL A 365 9.51 -4.06 -18.90
N LEU A 366 9.01 -4.36 -17.70
CA LEU A 366 9.84 -4.73 -16.56
C LEU A 366 10.59 -6.04 -16.79
N ASP A 367 9.98 -7.05 -17.42
CA ASP A 367 10.63 -8.34 -17.67
C ASP A 367 11.76 -8.27 -18.71
N LYS A 368 11.81 -7.20 -19.51
CA LYS A 368 12.90 -6.92 -20.47
C LYS A 368 14.06 -6.12 -19.86
N GLN A 369 13.88 -5.58 -18.65
CA GLN A 369 14.91 -4.89 -17.86
C GLN A 369 15.60 -5.88 -16.93
#